data_AF-A0A4Q6C460-F1
#
_entry.id   AF-A0A4Q6C460-F1
#
_cell.length_a   1.000
_cell.length_b   1.000
_cell.length_c   1.000
_cell.angle_alpha   90.00
_cell.angle_beta   90.00
_cell.angle_gamma   90.00
#
_symmetry.space_group_name_H-M   'P 1'
#
loop_
_entity.id
_entity.type
_entity.pdbx_description
1 polymer ?
#
loop_
_entity_poly.entity_id
_entity_poly.type
_entity_poly.pdbx_seq_one_letter_code
_entity_poly.pdbx_strand_id
1 'polypeptide(L)'
;MASAQSCLDGARTSEQADQCYSIVEGLTTPDAYLIKCSANFVAQGFSGQKIADVLQSISNNTGDNSTVALMGHLNFNNSIGNGQRHTATNTVLNCRNSGSVSMLRLATAAELATTVQGLVDPTLLSGNDPVANMQAAIDSLSNGTIPAGGAAAVGQVATTVSGAFCGPGSTYESEDICKDLNNAINTANPADYYASIGEKLLDLLNSATH
;
A
#
# COMPACT_ATOMS: atom_id res chain seq x y z
N MET A 1 -11.43 -17.02 -17.84
CA MET A 1 -10.32 -17.03 -16.85
C MET A 1 -9.00 -17.49 -17.45
N ALA A 2 -8.90 -18.69 -18.05
CA ALA A 2 -7.63 -19.20 -18.60
C ALA A 2 -6.93 -18.24 -19.58
N SER A 3 -7.66 -17.59 -20.49
CA SER A 3 -7.08 -16.61 -21.43
C SER A 3 -6.51 -15.37 -20.75
N ALA A 4 -7.14 -14.91 -19.66
CA ALA A 4 -6.67 -13.76 -18.89
C ALA A 4 -5.45 -14.12 -18.02
N GLN A 5 -5.42 -15.33 -17.46
CA GLN A 5 -4.23 -15.83 -16.76
C GLN A 5 -3.05 -15.97 -17.72
N SER A 6 -3.26 -16.60 -18.88
CA SER A 6 -2.22 -16.74 -19.90
C SER A 6 -1.72 -15.39 -20.41
N CYS A 7 -2.58 -14.37 -20.46
CA CYS A 7 -2.17 -13.01 -20.77
C CYS A 7 -1.22 -12.46 -19.68
N LEU A 8 -1.62 -12.58 -18.40
CA LEU A 8 -0.80 -12.12 -17.28
C LEU A 8 0.56 -12.79 -17.20
N ASP A 9 0.63 -14.10 -17.48
CA ASP A 9 1.87 -14.86 -17.47
C ASP A 9 2.92 -14.28 -18.44
N GLY A 10 2.47 -13.65 -19.53
CA GLY A 10 3.31 -12.98 -20.53
C GLY A 10 3.49 -11.47 -20.33
N ALA A 11 2.69 -10.82 -19.49
CA ALA A 11 2.71 -9.37 -19.32
C ALA A 11 3.93 -8.89 -18.52
N ARG A 12 4.64 -7.87 -19.01
CA ARG A 12 5.84 -7.29 -18.38
C ARG A 12 5.80 -5.75 -18.34
N THR A 13 4.79 -5.15 -18.94
CA THR A 13 4.61 -3.70 -19.09
C THR A 13 3.22 -3.29 -18.62
N SER A 14 3.04 -2.00 -18.34
CA SER A 14 1.73 -1.42 -18.02
C SER A 14 0.70 -1.66 -19.11
N GLU A 15 1.07 -1.49 -20.37
CA GLU A 15 0.16 -1.66 -21.51
C GLU A 15 -0.33 -3.11 -21.63
N GLN A 16 0.56 -4.08 -21.43
CA GLN A 16 0.20 -5.50 -21.43
C GLN A 16 -0.68 -5.87 -20.23
N ALA A 17 -0.37 -5.33 -19.06
CA ALA A 17 -1.21 -5.52 -17.87
C ALA A 17 -2.62 -4.95 -18.07
N ASP A 18 -2.74 -3.78 -18.67
CA ASP A 18 -4.02 -3.14 -19.02
C ASP A 18 -4.84 -4.02 -19.99
N GLN A 19 -4.18 -4.61 -21.00
CA GLN A 19 -4.83 -5.55 -21.92
C GLN A 19 -5.38 -6.77 -21.18
N CYS A 20 -4.60 -7.35 -20.26
CA CYS A 20 -5.05 -8.51 -19.48
C CYS A 20 -6.20 -8.13 -18.53
N TYR A 21 -6.13 -6.95 -17.92
CA TYR A 21 -7.18 -6.41 -17.06
C TYR A 21 -8.51 -6.28 -17.83
N SER A 22 -8.47 -5.73 -19.04
CA SER A 22 -9.68 -5.52 -19.87
C SER A 22 -10.41 -6.82 -20.24
N ILE A 23 -9.74 -7.98 -20.24
CA ILE A 23 -10.40 -9.28 -20.46
C ILE A 23 -11.39 -9.61 -19.33
N VAL A 24 -11.16 -9.11 -18.12
CA VAL A 24 -11.94 -9.44 -16.91
C VAL A 24 -12.63 -8.24 -16.27
N GLU A 25 -12.53 -7.05 -16.88
CA GLU A 25 -13.01 -5.77 -16.30
C GLU A 25 -14.48 -5.84 -15.85
N GLY A 26 -15.37 -6.41 -16.68
CA GLY A 26 -16.80 -6.57 -16.38
C GLY A 26 -17.16 -7.76 -15.49
N LEU A 27 -16.19 -8.58 -15.07
CA LEU A 27 -16.44 -9.76 -14.23
C LEU A 27 -16.26 -9.43 -12.75
N THR A 28 -17.15 -9.94 -11.91
CA THR A 28 -17.19 -9.69 -10.45
C THR A 28 -16.96 -10.95 -9.62
N THR A 29 -16.38 -12.00 -10.20
CA THR A 29 -16.03 -13.23 -9.48
C THR A 29 -14.70 -13.09 -8.75
N PRO A 30 -14.45 -13.87 -7.67
CA PRO A 30 -13.18 -13.85 -6.96
C PRO A 30 -11.95 -14.02 -7.87
N ASP A 31 -12.00 -14.95 -8.83
CA ASP A 31 -10.92 -15.17 -9.79
C ASP A 31 -10.68 -13.96 -10.71
N ALA A 32 -11.74 -13.26 -11.12
CA ALA A 32 -11.60 -12.03 -11.91
C ALA A 32 -10.86 -10.95 -11.10
N TYR A 33 -11.23 -10.80 -9.83
CA TYR A 33 -10.59 -9.86 -8.93
C TYR A 33 -9.14 -10.22 -8.63
N LEU A 34 -8.81 -11.52 -8.52
CA LEU A 34 -7.43 -11.96 -8.39
C LEU A 34 -6.60 -11.56 -9.60
N ILE A 35 -7.13 -11.74 -10.81
CA ILE A 35 -6.48 -11.33 -12.06
C ILE A 35 -6.32 -9.80 -12.10
N LYS A 36 -7.35 -9.02 -11.75
CA LYS A 36 -7.25 -7.54 -11.66
C LYS A 36 -6.19 -7.08 -10.67
N CYS A 37 -6.16 -7.71 -9.49
CA CYS A 37 -5.15 -7.47 -8.45
C CYS A 37 -3.73 -7.73 -8.99
N SER A 38 -3.51 -8.90 -9.59
CA SER A 38 -2.21 -9.25 -10.18
C SER A 38 -1.81 -8.33 -11.34
N ALA A 39 -2.76 -7.98 -12.22
CA ALA A 39 -2.52 -7.05 -13.32
C ALA A 39 -2.00 -5.70 -12.81
N ASN A 40 -2.59 -5.18 -11.74
CA ASN A 40 -2.13 -3.91 -11.16
C ASN A 40 -0.68 -3.98 -10.68
N PHE A 41 -0.26 -5.07 -10.03
CA PHE A 41 1.14 -5.27 -9.66
C PHE A 41 2.07 -5.36 -10.89
N VAL A 42 1.68 -6.11 -11.92
CA VAL A 42 2.47 -6.19 -13.16
C VAL A 42 2.61 -4.82 -13.82
N ALA A 43 1.55 -4.01 -13.83
CA ALA A 43 1.58 -2.67 -14.40
C ALA A 43 2.57 -1.74 -13.67
N GLN A 44 2.76 -1.95 -12.36
CA GLN A 44 3.72 -1.22 -11.53
C GLN A 44 5.15 -1.81 -11.62
N GLY A 45 5.37 -2.77 -12.51
CA GLY A 45 6.65 -3.40 -12.74
C GLY A 45 7.06 -4.39 -11.65
N PHE A 46 6.12 -4.87 -10.82
CA PHE A 46 6.40 -5.96 -9.87
C PHE A 46 6.61 -7.26 -10.64
N SER A 47 7.86 -7.49 -11.01
CA SER A 47 8.36 -8.74 -11.58
C SER A 47 9.02 -9.59 -10.50
N GLY A 48 9.32 -10.85 -10.81
CA GLY A 48 10.13 -11.70 -9.93
C GLY A 48 11.47 -11.07 -9.53
N GLN A 49 12.08 -10.29 -10.43
CA GLN A 49 13.30 -9.54 -10.12
C GLN A 49 13.05 -8.45 -9.09
N LYS A 50 12.00 -7.64 -9.26
CA LYS A 50 11.68 -6.57 -8.28
C LYS A 50 11.37 -7.14 -6.90
N ILE A 51 10.71 -8.31 -6.84
CA ILE A 51 10.50 -9.03 -5.57
C ILE A 51 11.82 -9.53 -4.99
N ALA A 52 12.73 -10.06 -5.81
CA ALA A 52 14.07 -10.45 -5.35
C ALA A 52 14.86 -9.25 -4.83
N ASP A 53 14.79 -8.09 -5.50
CA ASP A 53 15.43 -6.85 -5.07
C ASP A 53 14.86 -6.37 -3.73
N VAL A 54 13.54 -6.44 -3.54
CA VAL A 54 12.87 -6.13 -2.26
C VAL A 54 13.39 -7.05 -1.16
N LEU A 55 13.41 -8.37 -1.40
CA LEU A 55 13.85 -9.36 -0.41
C LEU A 55 15.34 -9.19 -0.06
N GLN A 56 16.17 -8.90 -1.06
CA GLN A 56 17.58 -8.62 -0.86
C GLN A 56 17.78 -7.31 -0.08
N SER A 57 16.99 -6.29 -0.38
CA SER A 57 17.00 -5.01 0.35
C SER A 57 16.61 -5.22 1.82
N ILE A 58 15.57 -6.02 2.10
CA ILE A 58 15.19 -6.42 3.47
C ILE A 58 16.32 -7.22 4.14
N SER A 59 16.94 -8.17 3.45
CA SER A 59 18.03 -8.97 4.01
C SER A 59 19.26 -8.11 4.35
N ASN A 60 19.49 -7.04 3.60
CA ASN A 60 20.61 -6.12 3.82
C ASN A 60 20.29 -5.04 4.88
N ASN A 61 19.02 -4.83 5.21
CA ASN A 61 18.54 -3.84 6.17
C ASN A 61 17.89 -4.54 7.37
N THR A 62 18.61 -4.70 8.48
CA THR A 62 18.08 -5.33 9.70
C THR A 62 17.33 -4.33 10.60
N GLY A 63 16.30 -4.79 11.32
CA GLY A 63 15.54 -3.98 12.29
C GLY A 63 14.51 -3.07 11.62
N ASP A 64 14.29 -1.87 12.15
CA ASP A 64 13.26 -0.92 11.68
C ASP A 64 13.45 -0.49 10.22
N ASN A 65 14.70 -0.52 9.74
CA ASN A 65 15.04 -0.25 8.33
C ASN A 65 14.48 -1.29 7.34
N SER A 66 14.11 -2.50 7.80
CA SER A 66 13.54 -3.54 6.93
C SER A 66 12.15 -3.15 6.41
N THR A 67 11.32 -2.55 7.25
CA THR A 67 9.98 -2.06 6.88
C THR A 67 10.09 -0.87 5.94
N VAL A 68 11.03 0.04 6.20
CA VAL A 68 11.32 1.19 5.33
C VAL A 68 11.82 0.73 3.96
N ALA A 69 12.70 -0.27 3.94
CA ALA A 69 13.18 -0.89 2.70
C ALA A 69 12.03 -1.52 1.90
N LEU A 70 11.15 -2.27 2.57
CA LEU A 70 9.96 -2.84 1.94
C LEU A 70 9.09 -1.72 1.33
N MET A 71 8.77 -0.69 2.09
CA MET A 71 7.93 0.41 1.63
C MET A 71 8.57 1.18 0.47
N GLY A 72 9.88 1.45 0.51
CA GLY A 72 10.61 2.13 -0.56
C GLY A 72 10.48 1.43 -1.92
N HIS A 73 10.37 0.10 -1.93
CA HIS A 73 10.25 -0.67 -3.17
C HIS A 73 8.81 -1.07 -3.55
N LEU A 74 7.85 -0.96 -2.63
CA LEU A 74 6.45 -1.35 -2.84
C LEU A 74 5.54 -0.21 -3.33
N ASN A 75 6.04 1.02 -3.42
CA ASN A 75 5.23 2.16 -3.83
C ASN A 75 4.67 2.02 -5.26
N PHE A 76 3.47 2.55 -5.47
CA PHE A 76 2.81 2.59 -6.76
C PHE A 76 2.96 3.99 -7.35
N ASN A 77 3.26 4.05 -8.64
CA ASN A 77 3.04 5.24 -9.42
C ASN A 77 1.56 5.27 -9.85
N ASN A 78 0.76 6.08 -9.16
CA ASN A 78 -0.68 6.22 -9.43
C ASN A 78 -0.99 6.90 -10.78
N SER A 79 0.02 7.37 -11.53
CA SER A 79 -0.14 7.92 -12.88
C SER A 79 0.04 6.89 -13.99
N ILE A 80 0.36 5.62 -13.67
CA ILE A 80 0.56 4.55 -14.68
C ILE A 80 -0.78 4.07 -15.25
N GLY A 81 -0.82 3.86 -16.57
CA GLY A 81 -1.99 3.40 -17.33
C GLY A 81 -3.02 4.50 -17.55
N ASN A 82 -4.28 4.14 -17.76
CA ASN A 82 -5.42 5.08 -17.89
C ASN A 82 -5.78 5.79 -16.55
N GLY A 83 -4.78 6.19 -15.75
CA GLY A 83 -4.88 7.06 -14.57
C GLY A 83 -5.67 6.55 -13.35
N GLN A 84 -6.50 5.51 -13.51
CA GLN A 84 -7.40 5.03 -12.44
C GLN A 84 -7.37 3.52 -12.20
N ARG A 85 -6.92 2.73 -13.18
CA ARG A 85 -6.95 1.25 -13.07
C ARG A 85 -5.86 0.71 -12.15
N HIS A 86 -4.62 1.14 -12.33
CA HIS A 86 -3.47 0.55 -11.66
C HIS A 86 -3.00 1.35 -10.44
N THR A 87 -3.94 2.00 -9.74
CA THR A 87 -3.64 2.74 -8.50
C THR A 87 -3.53 1.80 -7.30
N ALA A 88 -2.85 2.24 -6.24
CA ALA A 88 -2.70 1.44 -5.03
C ALA A 88 -4.07 1.10 -4.39
N THR A 89 -4.96 2.08 -4.28
CA THR A 89 -6.31 1.89 -3.72
C THR A 89 -7.16 0.93 -4.55
N ASN A 90 -7.14 1.03 -5.88
CA ASN A 90 -7.89 0.06 -6.71
C ASN A 90 -7.29 -1.35 -6.60
N THR A 91 -5.98 -1.45 -6.39
CA THR A 91 -5.31 -2.73 -6.16
C THR A 91 -5.78 -3.37 -4.87
N VAL A 92 -5.81 -2.63 -3.76
CA VAL A 92 -6.36 -3.10 -2.48
C VAL A 92 -7.80 -3.60 -2.65
N LEU A 93 -8.65 -2.84 -3.35
CA LEU A 93 -10.03 -3.24 -3.60
C LEU A 93 -10.12 -4.57 -4.36
N ASN A 94 -9.38 -4.72 -5.45
CA ASN A 94 -9.36 -5.95 -6.24
C ASN A 94 -8.79 -7.12 -5.43
N CYS A 95 -7.69 -6.92 -4.69
CA CYS A 95 -7.10 -7.99 -3.89
C CYS A 95 -8.03 -8.41 -2.74
N ARG A 96 -8.75 -7.47 -2.11
CA ARG A 96 -9.78 -7.77 -1.10
C ARG A 96 -10.90 -8.63 -1.69
N ASN A 97 -11.47 -8.21 -2.83
CA ASN A 97 -12.59 -8.91 -3.46
C ASN A 97 -12.19 -10.27 -4.05
N SER A 98 -10.90 -10.52 -4.26
CA SER A 98 -10.39 -11.84 -4.65
C SER A 98 -10.43 -12.87 -3.53
N GLY A 99 -10.52 -12.43 -2.26
CA GLY A 99 -10.39 -13.30 -1.09
C GLY A 99 -8.96 -13.77 -0.78
N SER A 100 -7.96 -13.36 -1.58
CA SER A 100 -6.56 -13.69 -1.32
C SER A 100 -5.96 -12.80 -0.23
N VAL A 101 -5.90 -13.32 1.00
CA VAL A 101 -5.34 -12.61 2.15
C VAL A 101 -3.89 -12.18 1.91
N SER A 102 -3.07 -13.03 1.31
CA SER A 102 -1.65 -12.72 1.03
C SER A 102 -1.51 -11.55 0.05
N MET A 103 -2.30 -11.54 -1.01
CA MET A 103 -2.29 -10.43 -1.98
C MET A 103 -2.86 -9.15 -1.39
N LEU A 104 -3.90 -9.25 -0.55
CA LEU A 104 -4.44 -8.09 0.17
C LEU A 104 -3.37 -7.46 1.07
N ARG A 105 -2.63 -8.26 1.84
CA ARG A 105 -1.55 -7.74 2.70
C ARG A 105 -0.47 -7.01 1.90
N LEU A 106 -0.07 -7.58 0.77
CA LEU A 106 0.90 -6.94 -0.13
C LEU A 106 0.35 -5.63 -0.72
N ALA A 107 -0.90 -5.62 -1.16
CA ALA A 107 -1.54 -4.43 -1.72
C ALA A 107 -1.71 -3.32 -0.68
N THR A 108 -2.05 -3.68 0.56
CA THR A 108 -2.15 -2.74 1.67
C THR A 108 -0.78 -2.14 2.01
N ALA A 109 0.29 -2.94 2.01
CA ALA A 109 1.64 -2.44 2.21
C ALA A 109 2.06 -1.47 1.10
N ALA A 110 1.70 -1.78 -0.15
CA ALA A 110 1.92 -0.89 -1.28
C ALA A 110 1.11 0.42 -1.20
N GLU A 111 -0.16 0.36 -0.77
CA GLU A 111 -0.99 1.55 -0.54
C GLU A 111 -0.43 2.44 0.57
N LEU A 112 0.05 1.83 1.66
CA LEU A 112 0.74 2.55 2.72
C LEU A 112 2.01 3.25 2.21
N ALA A 113 2.88 2.52 1.51
CA ALA A 113 4.09 3.09 0.91
C ALA A 113 3.78 4.25 -0.04
N THR A 114 2.76 4.07 -0.90
CA THR A 114 2.33 5.09 -1.87
C THR A 114 1.76 6.33 -1.18
N THR A 115 1.03 6.13 -0.07
CA THR A 115 0.46 7.24 0.69
C THR A 115 1.54 8.03 1.40
N VAL A 116 2.47 7.35 2.08
CA VAL A 116 3.61 8.02 2.72
C VAL A 116 4.42 8.83 1.71
N GLN A 117 4.67 8.29 0.51
CA GLN A 117 5.29 9.05 -0.58
C GLN A 117 4.48 10.30 -0.95
N GLY A 118 3.18 10.14 -1.19
CA GLY A 118 2.31 11.22 -1.63
C GLY A 118 2.14 12.36 -0.61
N LEU A 119 2.37 12.07 0.67
CA LEU A 119 2.30 13.06 1.74
C LEU A 119 3.52 13.98 1.84
N VAL A 120 4.69 13.55 1.37
CA VAL A 120 5.92 14.33 1.53
C VAL A 120 6.33 14.94 0.21
N ASP A 121 6.58 14.11 -0.80
CA ASP A 121 6.87 14.55 -2.16
C ASP A 121 6.67 13.36 -3.13
N PRO A 122 5.72 13.45 -4.08
CA PRO A 122 5.47 12.38 -5.06
C PRO A 122 6.69 12.11 -5.95
N THR A 123 7.65 13.03 -6.06
CA THR A 123 8.89 12.85 -6.84
C THR A 123 10.02 12.19 -6.05
N LEU A 124 9.93 12.11 -4.72
CA LEU A 124 11.03 11.66 -3.86
C LEU A 124 11.48 10.23 -4.17
N LEU A 125 10.55 9.28 -4.36
CA LEU A 125 10.88 7.88 -4.63
C LEU A 125 11.26 7.59 -6.09
N SER A 126 11.35 8.62 -6.95
CA SER A 126 11.88 8.47 -8.32
C SER A 126 13.42 8.57 -8.38
N GLY A 127 14.07 8.84 -7.24
CA GLY A 127 15.53 8.91 -7.12
C GLY A 127 16.24 7.54 -7.02
N ASN A 128 17.58 7.57 -7.00
CA ASN A 128 18.44 6.37 -7.08
C ASN A 128 18.46 5.50 -5.82
N ASP A 129 17.92 5.97 -4.68
CA ASP A 129 17.87 5.22 -3.43
C ASP A 129 16.45 5.26 -2.81
N PRO A 130 15.57 4.32 -3.19
CA PRO A 130 14.19 4.30 -2.71
C PRO A 130 14.07 4.11 -1.19
N VAL A 131 15.07 3.49 -0.53
CA VAL A 131 15.05 3.25 0.91
C VAL A 131 15.35 4.54 1.66
N ALA A 132 16.44 5.23 1.28
CA ALA A 132 16.80 6.52 1.88
C ALA A 132 15.69 7.57 1.68
N ASN A 133 15.06 7.57 0.51
CA ASN A 133 13.95 8.48 0.23
C ASN A 133 12.71 8.16 1.08
N MET A 134 12.38 6.88 1.29
CA MET A 134 11.29 6.50 2.20
C MET A 134 11.59 6.89 3.65
N GLN A 135 12.84 6.72 4.09
CA GLN A 135 13.25 7.17 5.43
C GLN A 135 13.07 8.68 5.59
N ALA A 136 13.53 9.48 4.63
CA ALA A 136 13.37 10.93 4.65
C ALA A 136 11.88 11.34 4.66
N ALA A 137 11.01 10.58 3.99
CA ALA A 137 9.57 10.80 4.05
C ALA A 137 9.01 10.55 5.46
N ILE A 138 9.41 9.44 6.10
CA ILE A 138 9.01 9.13 7.48
C ILE A 138 9.51 10.21 8.45
N ASP A 139 10.76 10.64 8.31
CA ASP A 139 11.35 11.70 9.14
C ASP A 139 10.63 13.05 8.95
N SER A 140 10.15 13.33 7.75
CA SER A 140 9.38 14.56 7.48
C SER A 140 8.01 14.53 8.16
N LEU A 141 7.37 13.35 8.20
CA LEU A 141 6.10 13.14 8.89
C LEU A 141 6.25 13.24 10.41
N SER A 142 7.30 12.66 10.99
CA SER A 142 7.58 12.73 12.44
C SER A 142 7.98 14.13 12.92
N ASN A 143 8.51 14.96 12.03
CA ASN A 143 8.78 16.37 12.32
C ASN A 143 7.54 17.29 12.12
N GLY A 144 6.35 16.72 11.94
CA GLY A 144 5.07 17.45 11.89
C GLY A 144 4.80 18.21 10.59
N THR A 145 5.56 17.94 9.52
CA THR A 145 5.35 18.62 8.22
C THR A 145 4.39 17.79 7.39
N ILE A 146 3.08 18.08 7.51
CA ILE A 146 2.04 17.33 6.80
C ILE A 146 1.22 18.31 5.96
N PRO A 147 1.09 18.09 4.64
CA PRO A 147 0.28 18.95 3.79
C PRO A 147 -1.20 18.88 4.17
N ALA A 148 -1.96 19.91 3.80
CA ALA A 148 -3.39 19.96 4.01
C ALA A 148 -4.08 18.72 3.38
N GLY A 149 -4.91 18.04 4.17
CA GLY A 149 -5.56 16.78 3.78
C GLY A 149 -4.73 15.52 4.02
N GLY A 150 -3.46 15.65 4.45
CA GLY A 150 -2.59 14.51 4.67
C GLY A 150 -3.05 13.58 5.81
N ALA A 151 -3.60 14.14 6.88
CA ALA A 151 -4.19 13.35 7.95
C ALA A 151 -5.33 12.45 7.44
N ALA A 152 -6.19 12.95 6.55
CA ALA A 152 -7.27 12.14 5.98
C ALA A 152 -6.73 10.96 5.16
N ALA A 153 -5.65 11.15 4.40
CA ALA A 153 -5.01 10.08 3.65
C ALA A 153 -4.39 9.01 4.59
N VAL A 154 -3.69 9.44 5.65
CA VAL A 154 -3.18 8.53 6.69
C VAL A 154 -4.31 7.72 7.32
N GLY A 155 -5.40 8.39 7.72
CA GLY A 155 -6.54 7.72 8.33
C GLY A 155 -7.25 6.72 7.41
N GLN A 156 -7.36 7.04 6.11
CA GLN A 156 -7.90 6.10 5.14
C GLN A 156 -7.06 4.82 5.05
N VAL A 157 -5.73 4.96 4.91
CA VAL A 157 -4.83 3.80 4.90
C VAL A 157 -4.86 3.02 6.21
N ALA A 158 -4.92 3.72 7.33
CA ALA A 158 -5.01 3.12 8.66
C ALA A 158 -6.22 2.17 8.78
N THR A 159 -7.38 2.56 8.25
CA THR A 159 -8.55 1.66 8.22
C THR A 159 -8.33 0.43 7.35
N THR A 160 -7.66 0.58 6.20
CA THR A 160 -7.29 -0.55 5.34
C THR A 160 -6.31 -1.49 6.04
N VAL A 161 -5.27 -0.95 6.69
CA VAL A 161 -4.27 -1.71 7.45
C VAL A 161 -4.93 -2.47 8.59
N SER A 162 -5.78 -1.81 9.38
CA SER A 162 -6.52 -2.45 10.46
C SER A 162 -7.33 -3.64 9.96
N GLY A 163 -8.09 -3.45 8.87
CA GLY A 163 -8.89 -4.53 8.28
C GLY A 163 -8.05 -5.70 7.74
N ALA A 164 -6.84 -5.45 7.23
CA ALA A 164 -5.98 -6.48 6.63
C ALA A 164 -5.10 -7.23 7.66
N PHE A 165 -4.71 -6.58 8.74
CA PHE A 165 -3.71 -7.08 9.69
C PHE A 165 -4.20 -7.17 11.14
N CYS A 166 -5.17 -6.36 11.55
CA CYS A 166 -5.66 -6.28 12.93
C CYS A 166 -7.07 -6.88 13.11
N GLY A 167 -7.61 -7.51 12.06
CA GLY A 167 -8.92 -8.16 12.12
C GLY A 167 -8.93 -9.42 13.01
N PRO A 168 -10.12 -9.87 13.45
CA PRO A 168 -10.27 -11.04 14.31
C PRO A 168 -9.60 -12.29 13.73
N GLY A 169 -8.79 -12.97 14.55
CA GLY A 169 -8.07 -14.18 14.15
C GLY A 169 -6.74 -13.92 13.43
N SER A 170 -6.31 -12.66 13.37
CA SER A 170 -4.94 -12.32 12.98
C SER A 170 -3.97 -12.63 14.13
N THR A 171 -2.76 -13.08 13.79
CA THR A 171 -1.67 -13.25 14.77
C THR A 171 -1.20 -11.91 15.37
N TYR A 172 -1.56 -10.79 14.74
CA TYR A 172 -1.17 -9.45 15.18
C TYR A 172 -2.26 -8.72 15.99
N GLU A 173 -3.43 -9.34 16.18
CA GLU A 173 -4.59 -8.69 16.82
C GLU A 173 -4.27 -8.12 18.21
N SER A 174 -3.40 -8.78 18.96
CA SER A 174 -2.99 -8.39 20.31
C SER A 174 -1.77 -7.46 20.38
N GLU A 175 -1.13 -7.18 19.25
CA GLU A 175 0.06 -6.31 19.18
C GLU A 175 -0.33 -4.86 19.46
N ASP A 176 0.58 -4.11 20.08
CA ASP A 176 0.31 -2.72 20.49
C ASP A 176 -0.03 -1.83 19.29
N ILE A 177 0.61 -2.05 18.15
CA ILE A 177 0.26 -1.36 16.89
C ILE A 177 -1.20 -1.55 16.49
N CYS A 178 -1.78 -2.73 16.70
CA CYS A 178 -3.18 -2.99 16.39
C CYS A 178 -4.12 -2.38 17.42
N LYS A 179 -3.71 -2.29 18.70
CA LYS A 179 -4.46 -1.59 19.74
C LYS A 179 -4.53 -0.10 19.45
N ASP A 180 -3.39 0.51 19.13
CA ASP A 180 -3.30 1.94 18.82
C ASP A 180 -4.11 2.30 17.59
N LEU A 181 -4.00 1.49 16.54
CA LEU A 181 -4.77 1.64 15.31
C LEU A 181 -6.27 1.53 15.56
N ASN A 182 -6.70 0.49 16.28
CA ASN A 182 -8.12 0.29 16.61
C ASN A 182 -8.64 1.37 17.55
N ASN A 183 -7.83 1.86 18.49
CA ASN A 183 -8.19 2.98 19.35
C ASN A 183 -8.40 4.26 18.55
N ALA A 184 -7.50 4.58 17.62
CA ALA A 184 -7.64 5.73 16.72
C ALA A 184 -8.94 5.64 15.90
N ILE A 185 -9.23 4.46 15.34
CA ILE A 185 -10.45 4.16 14.55
C ILE A 185 -11.73 4.29 15.39
N ASN A 186 -11.74 3.72 16.59
CA ASN A 186 -12.93 3.67 17.45
C ASN A 186 -13.24 5.02 18.13
N THR A 187 -12.25 5.88 18.30
CA THR A 187 -12.39 7.19 18.95
C THR A 187 -12.39 8.36 17.96
N ALA A 188 -12.46 8.08 16.66
CA ALA A 188 -12.50 9.07 15.60
C ALA A 188 -13.80 9.88 15.61
N ASN A 189 -13.70 11.17 15.30
CA ASN A 189 -14.86 12.02 15.11
C ASN A 189 -15.64 11.62 13.84
N PRO A 190 -16.93 11.24 13.91
CA PRO A 190 -17.71 10.84 12.73
C PRO A 190 -17.84 11.92 11.65
N ALA A 191 -17.78 13.21 12.01
CA ALA A 191 -17.90 14.31 11.05
C ALA A 191 -16.70 14.39 10.10
N ASP A 192 -15.51 14.03 10.58
CA ASP A 192 -14.23 14.07 9.84
C ASP A 192 -13.45 12.76 10.06
N TYR A 193 -14.15 11.63 9.88
CA TYR A 193 -13.70 10.31 10.34
C TYR A 193 -12.24 9.99 9.98
N TYR A 194 -11.87 10.07 8.70
CA TYR A 194 -10.51 9.75 8.29
C TYR A 194 -9.47 10.78 8.75
N ALA A 195 -9.80 12.07 8.74
CA ALA A 195 -8.87 13.10 9.21
C ALA A 195 -8.59 12.92 10.72
N SER A 196 -9.63 12.66 11.50
CA SER A 196 -9.52 12.42 12.95
C SER A 196 -8.71 11.16 13.28
N ILE A 197 -8.82 10.09 12.50
CA ILE A 197 -7.95 8.90 12.65
C ILE A 197 -6.50 9.28 12.37
N GLY A 198 -6.25 9.97 11.25
CA GLY A 198 -4.90 10.36 10.87
C GLY A 198 -4.22 11.23 11.92
N GLU A 199 -4.89 12.27 12.40
CA GLU A 199 -4.39 13.17 13.46
C GLU A 199 -3.96 12.38 14.70
N LYS A 200 -4.80 11.46 15.19
CA LYS A 200 -4.46 10.63 16.35
C LYS A 200 -3.22 9.75 16.13
N LEU A 201 -3.06 9.18 14.94
CA LEU A 201 -1.91 8.34 14.61
C LEU A 201 -0.63 9.16 14.46
N LEU A 202 -0.74 10.37 13.92
CA LEU A 202 0.37 11.31 13.79
C LEU A 202 0.80 11.83 15.16
N ASP A 203 -0.15 12.09 16.07
CA ASP A 203 0.15 12.43 17.46
C ASP A 203 0.90 11.29 18.18
N LEU A 204 0.52 10.03 17.95
CA LEU A 204 1.23 8.88 18.49
C LEU A 204 2.68 8.81 18.00
N LEU A 205 2.90 9.03 16.69
CA LEU A 205 4.25 9.10 16.11
C LEU A 205 5.11 10.18 16.77
N ASN A 206 4.55 11.36 17.00
CA ASN A 206 5.25 12.48 17.64
C ASN A 206 5.50 12.23 19.14
N SER A 207 4.62 11.47 19.80
CA SER A 207 4.76 11.12 21.22
C SER A 207 5.78 10.01 21.50
N ALA A 208 6.04 9.14 20.52
CA ALA A 208 6.99 8.03 20.62
C ALA A 208 8.45 8.45 20.43
N THR A 209 8.72 9.66 19.95
CA THR A 209 10.06 10.23 19.71
C THR A 209 10.69 10.95 20.92
N HIS A 210 10.12 10.79 22.13
CA HIS A 210 10.65 11.31 23.40
C HIS A 210 10.92 10.20 24.40
#